data_AF-A0A843KGY5-F1
#
_entry.id   AF-A0A843KGY5-F1
#
_cell.length_a   1.000
_cell.length_b   1.000
_cell.length_c   1.000
_cell.angle_alpha   90.00
_cell.angle_beta   90.00
_cell.angle_gamma   90.00
#
_symmetry.space_group_name_H-M   'P 1'
#
loop_
_entity.id
_entity.type
_entity.pdbx_description
1 polymer ?
#
loop_
_entity_poly.entity_id
_entity_poly.type
_entity_poly.pdbx_seq_one_letter_code
_entity_poly.pdbx_strand_id
1 'polypeptide(L)'
;MGTIDLTLIRILLYGHSSMDDMHGGISNDAALIVVEPQNDFTEGGALPAQNASEAITVINKIIPRFRYVIASKDWHPPDHCSFAME
;
A
#
# COMPACT_ATOMS: atom_id res chain seq x y z
N MET A 1 -3.81 14.58 6.83
CA MET A 1 -3.33 13.35 7.49
C MET A 1 -3.49 12.25 6.47
N GLY A 2 -2.42 11.95 5.73
CA GLY A 2 -2.46 11.07 4.56
C GLY A 2 -2.42 9.62 5.00
N THR A 3 -3.53 9.10 5.50
CA THR A 3 -3.70 7.66 5.64
C THR A 3 -4.03 7.12 4.25
N ILE A 4 -3.42 5.99 3.84
CA ILE A 4 -4.10 5.16 2.85
C ILE A 4 -5.43 4.79 3.49
N ASP A 5 -6.53 5.10 2.81
CA ASP A 5 -7.84 4.64 3.24
C ASP A 5 -7.79 3.10 3.25
N LEU A 6 -7.59 2.50 4.42
CA LEU A 6 -7.52 1.04 4.58
C LEU A 6 -8.87 0.39 4.25
N THR A 7 -9.96 1.17 4.18
CA THR A 7 -11.26 0.72 3.65
C THR A 7 -11.20 0.39 2.16
N LEU A 8 -10.21 0.94 1.43
CA LEU A 8 -9.88 0.65 0.03
C LEU A 8 -8.95 -0.57 -0.14
N ILE A 9 -8.21 -0.96 0.91
CA ILE A 9 -7.46 -2.23 0.96
C ILE A 9 -8.30 -3.31 1.69
N ARG A 10 -9.59 -3.34 1.38
CA ARG A 10 -10.39 -4.55 1.56
C ARG A 10 -10.13 -5.38 0.33
N ILE A 11 -9.23 -6.37 0.43
CA ILE A 11 -8.94 -7.43 -0.58
C ILE A 11 -9.95 -7.37 -1.74
N LEU A 12 -9.64 -6.59 -2.78
CA LEU A 12 -10.39 -6.67 -4.02
C LEU A 12 -9.78 -7.83 -4.81
N LEU A 13 -10.13 -9.04 -4.41
CA LEU A 13 -10.20 -10.18 -5.33
C LEU A 13 -11.49 -10.10 -6.18
N TYR A 14 -11.95 -8.90 -6.49
CA TYR A 14 -13.02 -8.70 -7.46
C TYR A 14 -12.39 -8.03 -8.67
N GLY A 15 -12.21 -8.83 -9.71
CA GLY A 15 -11.71 -8.38 -10.99
C GLY A 15 -12.45 -7.14 -11.42
N HIS A 16 -11.70 -6.05 -11.62
CA HIS A 16 -12.23 -4.90 -12.32
C HIS A 16 -12.50 -5.34 -13.76
N SER A 17 -13.77 -5.56 -14.09
CA SER A 17 -14.17 -6.04 -15.41
C SER A 17 -13.76 -5.02 -16.48
N SER A 18 -13.07 -5.56 -17.48
CA SER A 18 -12.58 -4.98 -18.73
C SER A 18 -13.39 -3.80 -19.29
N MET A 19 -12.69 -2.72 -19.61
CA MET A 19 -12.91 -1.94 -20.83
C MET A 19 -11.53 -1.53 -21.36
N ASP A 20 -11.33 -1.87 -22.62
CA ASP A 20 -10.04 -2.06 -23.27
C ASP A 20 -9.13 -0.81 -23.30
N ASP A 21 -7.83 -1.06 -23.15
CA ASP A 21 -6.70 -0.34 -23.75
C ASP A 21 -6.55 1.18 -23.54
N MET A 22 -6.72 1.74 -22.32
CA MET A 22 -6.40 3.16 -22.10
C MET A 22 -5.95 3.59 -20.68
N HIS A 23 -5.09 2.82 -19.99
CA HIS A 23 -4.41 3.30 -18.76
C HIS A 23 -2.88 3.32 -18.87
N GLY A 24 -2.36 4.10 -19.83
CA GLY A 24 -1.00 4.64 -19.75
C GLY A 24 0.15 3.61 -19.73
N GLY A 25 0.07 2.59 -20.58
CA GLY A 25 1.22 1.72 -20.89
C GLY A 25 1.58 0.64 -19.86
N ILE A 26 0.71 0.34 -18.90
CA ILE A 26 0.91 -0.79 -17.97
C ILE A 26 0.23 -2.04 -18.53
N SER A 27 0.95 -3.17 -18.58
CA SER A 27 0.41 -4.44 -19.10
C SER A 27 -0.75 -4.97 -18.25
N ASN A 28 -1.73 -5.61 -18.87
CA ASN A 28 -2.90 -6.18 -18.18
C ASN A 28 -2.56 -7.24 -17.12
N ASP A 29 -1.39 -7.88 -17.24
CA ASP A 29 -0.89 -8.89 -16.30
C ASP A 29 -0.02 -8.30 -15.18
N ALA A 30 0.16 -6.98 -15.13
CA ALA A 30 0.90 -6.32 -14.06
C ALA A 30 0.06 -6.19 -12.79
N ALA A 31 0.74 -6.31 -11.65
CA ALA A 31 0.18 -6.08 -10.32
C ALA A 31 0.99 -5.00 -9.58
N LEU A 32 0.30 -4.19 -8.77
CA LEU A 32 0.91 -3.28 -7.81
C LEU A 32 0.95 -3.95 -6.44
N ILE A 33 2.14 -4.03 -5.84
CA ILE A 33 2.33 -4.48 -4.46
C ILE A 33 2.69 -3.25 -3.62
N VAL A 34 1.84 -2.91 -2.66
CA VAL A 34 2.04 -1.80 -1.71
C VAL A 34 2.58 -2.38 -0.42
N VAL A 35 3.86 -2.17 -0.16
CA VAL A 35 4.55 -2.77 0.97
C VAL A 35 4.49 -1.83 2.16
N GLU A 36 3.94 -2.32 3.27
CA GLU A 36 3.94 -1.64 4.57
C GLU A 36 3.36 -0.20 4.60
N PRO A 37 2.14 0.06 4.06
CA PRO A 37 1.52 1.39 4.12
C PRO A 37 0.90 1.70 5.50
N GLN A 38 1.60 1.38 6.58
CA GLN A 38 1.12 1.50 7.96
C GLN A 38 1.51 2.83 8.59
N ASN A 39 0.67 3.27 9.52
CA ASN A 39 0.88 4.52 10.27
C ASN A 39 2.23 4.54 11.01
N ASP A 40 2.71 3.38 11.47
CA ASP A 40 3.99 3.28 12.18
C ASP A 40 5.17 3.78 11.33
N PHE A 41 5.06 3.67 10.01
CA PHE A 41 6.08 4.12 9.05
C PHE A 41 5.83 5.53 8.51
N THR A 42 4.78 6.23 8.97
CA THR A 42 4.48 7.62 8.57
C THR A 42 4.95 8.63 9.60
N GLU A 43 4.93 9.92 9.25
CA GLU A 43 5.33 10.99 10.16
C GLU A 43 4.50 10.95 11.46
N GLY A 44 5.19 10.82 12.60
CA GLY A 44 4.57 10.66 13.93
C GLY A 44 4.29 9.22 14.36
N GLY A 45 4.61 8.23 13.52
CA GLY A 45 4.55 6.80 13.86
C GLY A 45 5.74 6.33 14.72
N ALA A 46 5.73 5.04 15.09
CA ALA A 46 6.75 4.42 15.92
C ALA A 46 8.11 4.26 15.22
N LEU A 47 8.13 4.12 13.90
CA LEU A 47 9.34 3.98 13.08
C LEU A 47 9.19 4.77 11.76
N PRO A 48 9.16 6.12 11.82
CA PRO A 48 8.82 6.95 10.68
C PRO A 48 9.85 6.80 9.55
N ALA A 49 9.37 6.45 8.36
CA ALA A 49 10.18 6.46 7.15
C ALA A 49 10.21 7.86 6.54
N GLN A 50 11.33 8.23 5.92
CA GLN A 50 11.46 9.51 5.24
C GLN A 50 10.50 9.57 4.04
N ASN A 51 9.77 10.69 3.90
CA ASN A 51 8.84 10.98 2.80
C ASN A 51 7.66 10.00 2.67
N ALA A 52 7.27 9.32 3.74
CA ALA A 52 6.19 8.34 3.73
C ALA A 52 4.85 8.94 3.25
N SER A 53 4.50 10.16 3.70
CA SER A 53 3.29 10.86 3.23
C SER A 53 3.29 11.15 1.72
N GLU A 54 4.45 11.45 1.14
CA GLU A 54 4.58 11.67 -0.30
C GLU A 54 4.38 10.35 -1.06
N ALA A 55 5.02 9.27 -0.60
CA ALA A 55 4.86 7.94 -1.17
C ALA A 55 3.39 7.50 -1.19
N ILE A 56 2.68 7.67 -0.06
CA ILE A 56 1.23 7.39 0.05
C ILE A 56 0.43 8.18 -0.99
N THR A 57 0.75 9.45 -1.18
CA THR A 57 0.08 10.30 -2.17
C THR A 57 0.29 9.79 -3.60
N VAL A 58 1.49 9.31 -3.93
CA VAL A 58 1.79 8.72 -5.24
C VAL A 58 1.09 7.38 -5.42
N ILE A 59 1.14 6.51 -4.42
CA ILE A 59 0.49 5.19 -4.41
C ILE A 59 -1.01 5.34 -4.71
N ASN A 60 -1.70 6.23 -3.99
CA ASN A 60 -3.13 6.48 -4.21
C ASN A 60 -3.45 6.94 -5.64
N LYS A 61 -2.56 7.69 -6.29
CA LYS A 61 -2.74 8.13 -7.68
C LYS A 61 -2.52 7.02 -8.70
N ILE A 62 -1.67 6.03 -8.41
CA ILE A 62 -1.34 4.96 -9.37
C ILE A 62 -2.20 3.70 -9.18
N ILE A 63 -2.82 3.48 -8.02
CA ILE A 63 -3.71 2.34 -7.74
C ILE A 63 -4.72 2.08 -8.89
N PRO A 64 -5.45 3.10 -9.42
CA PRO A 64 -6.44 2.87 -10.48
C PRO A 64 -5.87 2.37 -11.81
N ARG A 65 -4.54 2.43 -11.99
CA ARG A 65 -3.87 1.99 -13.23
C ARG A 65 -3.55 0.49 -13.25
N PHE A 66 -3.74 -0.21 -12.13
CA PHE A 66 -3.43 -1.62 -12.02
C PHE A 66 -4.71 -2.45 -11.85
N ARG A 67 -4.78 -3.56 -12.59
CA ARG A 67 -5.86 -4.55 -12.45
C ARG A 67 -5.79 -5.27 -11.10
N TYR A 68 -4.58 -5.51 -10.61
CA TYR A 68 -4.32 -6.20 -9.35
C TYR A 68 -3.55 -5.28 -8.42
N VAL A 69 -4.09 -5.08 -7.22
CA VAL A 69 -3.42 -4.33 -6.14
C VAL A 69 -3.42 -5.19 -4.88
N ILE A 70 -2.23 -5.48 -4.37
CA ILE A 70 -1.99 -6.23 -3.15
C ILE A 70 -1.27 -5.31 -2.18
N ALA A 71 -1.57 -5.39 -0.89
CA ALA A 71 -0.78 -4.72 0.13
C ALA A 71 -0.31 -5.72 1.20
N SER A 72 0.92 -5.54 1.68
CA SER A 72 1.42 -6.26 2.84
C SER A 72 1.14 -5.49 4.13
N LYS A 73 1.26 -6.19 5.24
CA LYS A 73 1.19 -5.62 6.57
C LYS A 73 2.21 -6.30 7.47
N ASP A 74 3.03 -5.52 8.13
CA ASP A 74 3.92 -5.90 9.18
C ASP A 74 3.08 -6.10 10.43
N TRP A 75 3.15 -7.31 10.96
CA TRP A 75 2.25 -7.81 11.97
C TRP A 75 3.02 -8.60 13.01
N HIS A 76 3.71 -7.85 13.86
CA HIS A 76 4.50 -8.39 14.95
C HIS A 76 3.63 -8.66 16.20
N PRO A 77 3.85 -9.78 16.91
CA PRO A 77 3.40 -9.90 18.30
C PRO A 77 4.14 -8.87 19.18
N PRO A 78 3.61 -8.51 20.36
CA PRO A 78 4.23 -7.51 21.24
C PRO A 78 5.66 -7.84 21.69
N ASP A 79 6.02 -9.12 21.72
CA ASP A 79 7.31 -9.66 22.12
C ASP A 79 8.17 -10.12 20.92
N HIS A 80 7.92 -9.56 19.73
CA HIS A 80 8.64 -9.96 18.53
C HIS A 80 10.15 -9.69 18.64
N CYS A 81 10.95 -10.64 18.14
CA CYS A 81 12.41 -10.63 18.28
C CYS A 81 13.11 -9.47 17.55
N SER A 82 12.42 -8.76 16.65
CA SER A 82 12.97 -7.57 15.98
C SER A 82 12.92 -6.31 16.86
N PHE A 83 12.16 -6.31 17.95
CA PHE A 83 12.11 -5.19 18.88
C PHE A 83 13.35 -5.17 19.77
N ALA A 84 13.98 -4.01 19.90
CA ALA A 84 15.07 -3.82 20.85
C ALA A 84 14.53 -4.02 22.27
N MET A 85 15.25 -4.78 23.08
CA MET A 85 15.00 -4.81 24.52
C MET A 85 15.54 -3.52 25.12
N GLU A 86 14.74 -2.82 25.93
CA GLU A 86 15.23 -1.72 26.77
C GLU A 86 16.21 -2.22 27.85
#